data_AF-A0A2T3HXE6-F1
#
_entry.id   AF-A0A2T3HXE6-F1
#
_cell.length_a   1.000
_cell.length_b   1.000
_cell.length_c   1.000
_cell.angle_alpha   90.00
_cell.angle_beta   90.00
_cell.angle_gamma   90.00
#
_symmetry.space_group_name_H-M   'P 1'
#
loop_
_entity.id
_entity.type
_entity.pdbx_description
1 polymer ?
#
loop_
_entity_poly.entity_id
_entity_poly.type
_entity_poly.pdbx_seq_one_letter_code
_entity_poly.pdbx_strand_id
1 'polypeptide(L)'
;MKNNTPDSITLIDTFANKINITDPAPYVTCIVSNENKQISIIGGSSDSLNVIHIPITDHPQPLKDGKWSINSDFFKVFVKNTHTPNTIGFLFDYDDDPKYPMLAATKLAYGEQGRYCQSVEAYQPHIEYYLHLSQKQFLDIMPQHCHEIIHLRYKHKSFTGIYINKEQQTIQVVDGDNIIDYKYPEDLLDFPATVYLTAETVKTLDSMNCSSLNTLSLCVEQDQVLLSSPAGHFSSSNKMPDQINANIAATQDNEVIFIAENGFLIHNELKNLNSKLNEIKNTNTGFFYFFDSYLYILARGSTIKTIAKIKAKASSKFNSDQLYRFTLTHLKELFSTSLSKTNYNKINNPKITMTIYKTADNTRKLHISDSRVKTVNTIPIEKDNIPESIKNVKKTIQLDEKFKEKAKLAKSTQLDLFSGDA
;
A
#
# COMPACT_ATOMS: atom_id res chain seq x y z
N MET A 1 -37.49 -9.77 20.41
CA MET A 1 -36.18 -9.14 20.15
C MET A 1 -35.46 -10.06 19.16
N LYS A 2 -35.13 -9.57 17.96
CA LYS A 2 -34.56 -10.42 16.88
C LYS A 2 -33.05 -10.58 17.09
N ASN A 3 -32.62 -11.83 17.07
CA ASN A 3 -31.27 -12.33 17.31
C ASN A 3 -30.18 -11.68 16.42
N ASN A 4 -29.08 -11.25 17.04
CA ASN A 4 -27.82 -10.91 16.39
C ASN A 4 -27.00 -12.17 16.05
N THR A 5 -27.52 -13.05 15.20
CA THR A 5 -26.86 -14.34 14.86
C THR A 5 -25.90 -14.33 13.65
N PRO A 6 -26.03 -13.44 12.62
CA PRO A 6 -25.12 -13.47 11.47
C PRO A 6 -23.66 -13.04 11.76
N ASP A 7 -23.49 -12.13 12.73
CA ASP A 7 -22.21 -11.44 12.95
C ASP A 7 -21.19 -12.32 13.68
N SER A 8 -21.62 -13.06 14.70
CA SER A 8 -20.75 -13.94 15.49
C SER A 8 -20.20 -15.14 14.70
N ILE A 9 -20.97 -15.60 13.71
CA ILE A 9 -20.58 -16.69 12.82
C ILE A 9 -19.53 -16.22 11.80
N THR A 10 -19.71 -15.03 11.23
CA THR A 10 -18.71 -14.46 10.33
C THR A 10 -17.37 -14.24 11.06
N LEU A 11 -17.43 -13.86 12.35
CA LEU A 11 -16.25 -13.65 13.18
C LEU A 11 -15.51 -14.95 13.55
N ILE A 12 -16.22 -16.04 13.87
CA ILE A 12 -15.55 -17.32 14.19
C ILE A 12 -14.89 -17.93 12.96
N ASP A 13 -15.47 -17.75 11.76
CA ASP A 13 -14.85 -18.14 10.50
C ASP A 13 -13.60 -17.31 10.20
N THR A 14 -13.67 -15.98 10.40
CA THR A 14 -12.50 -15.10 10.28
C THR A 14 -11.39 -15.52 11.25
N PHE A 15 -11.74 -15.82 12.49
CA PHE A 15 -10.81 -16.32 13.50
C PHE A 15 -10.18 -17.67 13.10
N ALA A 16 -11.00 -18.65 12.69
CA ALA A 16 -10.52 -19.97 12.28
C ALA A 16 -9.60 -19.91 11.05
N ASN A 17 -9.84 -18.96 10.14
CA ASN A 17 -8.97 -18.72 8.99
C ASN A 17 -7.59 -18.18 9.39
N LYS A 18 -7.52 -17.36 10.45
CA LYS A 18 -6.26 -16.79 11.00
C LYS A 18 -5.43 -17.79 11.81
N ILE A 19 -5.97 -18.96 12.14
CA ILE A 19 -5.20 -20.02 12.81
C ILE A 19 -4.09 -20.52 11.88
N ASN A 20 -2.85 -20.41 12.38
CA ASN A 20 -1.66 -20.94 11.75
C ASN A 20 -1.34 -22.34 12.31
N ILE A 21 -1.62 -23.39 11.53
CA ILE A 21 -1.36 -24.78 11.92
C ILE A 21 0.14 -25.13 11.90
N THR A 22 0.98 -24.32 11.27
CA THR A 22 2.43 -24.52 11.23
C THR A 22 3.15 -23.76 12.33
N ASP A 23 2.42 -23.07 13.21
CA ASP A 23 2.99 -22.41 14.37
C ASP A 23 3.60 -23.46 15.33
N PRO A 24 4.75 -23.20 15.98
CA PRO A 24 5.35 -24.13 16.93
C PRO A 24 4.44 -24.51 18.11
N ALA A 25 3.44 -23.67 18.42
CA ALA A 25 2.44 -23.94 19.43
C ALA A 25 1.01 -23.84 18.84
N PRO A 26 0.58 -24.84 18.05
CA PRO A 26 -0.67 -24.79 17.30
C PRO A 26 -1.85 -25.15 18.22
N TYR A 27 -2.13 -24.29 19.19
CA TYR A 27 -3.23 -24.44 20.14
C TYR A 27 -4.31 -23.38 19.92
N VAL A 28 -5.52 -23.69 20.34
CA VAL A 28 -6.58 -22.72 20.60
C VAL A 28 -6.92 -22.82 22.06
N THR A 29 -6.87 -21.70 22.78
CA THR A 29 -7.15 -21.65 24.23
C THR A 29 -8.54 -21.09 24.45
N CYS A 30 -9.33 -21.78 25.26
CA CYS A 30 -10.65 -21.34 25.66
C CYS A 30 -10.63 -20.94 27.14
N ILE A 31 -11.28 -19.82 27.45
CA ILE A 31 -11.52 -19.33 28.80
C ILE A 31 -13.04 -19.22 28.98
N VAL A 32 -13.60 -20.05 29.84
CA VAL A 32 -15.01 -20.00 30.23
C VAL A 32 -15.13 -19.16 31.49
N SER A 33 -15.97 -18.13 31.45
CA SER A 33 -16.23 -17.24 32.57
C SER A 33 -17.73 -17.00 32.72
N ASN A 34 -18.35 -17.66 33.70
CA ASN A 34 -19.76 -17.47 34.04
C ASN A 34 -20.07 -16.07 34.59
N GLU A 35 -19.13 -15.46 35.32
CA GLU A 35 -19.27 -14.08 35.82
C GLU A 35 -19.55 -13.11 34.65
N ASN A 36 -18.70 -13.17 33.63
CA ASN A 36 -18.84 -12.37 32.40
C ASN A 36 -19.83 -12.97 31.38
N LYS A 37 -20.45 -14.12 31.68
CA LYS A 37 -21.34 -14.88 30.77
C LYS A 37 -20.76 -15.03 29.34
N GLN A 38 -19.48 -15.38 29.23
CA GLN A 38 -18.82 -15.50 27.94
C GLN A 38 -17.77 -16.61 27.90
N ILE A 39 -17.54 -17.11 26.69
CA ILE A 39 -16.39 -17.95 26.33
C ILE A 39 -15.45 -17.08 25.49
N SER A 40 -14.23 -16.88 25.97
CA SER A 40 -13.17 -16.24 25.18
C SER A 40 -12.34 -17.32 24.50
N ILE A 41 -12.17 -17.25 23.18
CA ILE A 41 -11.37 -18.18 22.40
C ILE A 41 -10.16 -17.42 21.83
N ILE A 42 -8.96 -17.92 22.09
CA ILE A 42 -7.68 -17.27 21.78
C ILE A 42 -6.86 -18.17 20.84
N GLY A 43 -6.31 -17.60 19.78
CA GLY A 43 -5.48 -18.34 18.82
C GLY A 43 -5.01 -17.46 17.66
N GLY A 44 -4.16 -18.01 16.79
CA GLY A 44 -3.50 -17.27 15.72
C GLY A 44 -2.05 -17.73 15.57
N SER A 45 -1.20 -16.90 14.98
CA SER A 45 0.25 -17.09 15.05
C SER A 45 0.79 -16.49 16.36
N SER A 46 1.94 -16.97 16.82
CA SER A 46 2.60 -16.46 18.03
C SER A 46 2.87 -14.95 17.98
N ASP A 47 3.04 -14.39 16.79
CA ASP A 47 3.23 -12.97 16.52
C ASP A 47 1.93 -12.22 16.16
N SER A 48 0.78 -12.90 16.05
CA SER A 48 -0.51 -12.26 15.72
C SER A 48 -1.67 -13.06 16.31
N LEU A 49 -1.75 -13.06 17.64
CA LEU A 49 -2.84 -13.67 18.37
C LEU A 49 -4.14 -12.86 18.23
N ASN A 50 -5.25 -13.57 18.21
CA ASN A 50 -6.60 -13.03 18.11
C ASN A 50 -7.46 -13.62 19.23
N VAL A 51 -8.51 -12.91 19.59
CA VAL A 51 -9.49 -13.30 20.59
C VAL A 51 -10.89 -13.08 20.04
N ILE A 52 -11.77 -14.05 20.20
CA ILE A 52 -13.22 -13.86 20.01
C ILE A 52 -13.96 -14.14 21.30
N HIS A 53 -15.02 -13.39 21.54
CA HIS A 53 -15.90 -13.55 22.69
C HIS A 53 -17.25 -14.07 22.21
N ILE A 54 -17.64 -15.24 22.73
CA ILE A 54 -18.93 -15.87 22.45
C ILE A 54 -19.80 -15.72 23.70
N PRO A 55 -20.94 -15.02 23.63
CA PRO A 55 -21.83 -14.90 24.77
C PRO A 55 -22.47 -16.25 25.09
N ILE A 56 -22.55 -16.56 26.38
CA ILE A 56 -23.23 -17.74 26.91
C ILE A 56 -24.73 -17.39 27.01
N THR A 57 -25.49 -17.75 25.99
CA THR A 57 -26.95 -17.51 25.92
C THR A 57 -27.70 -18.82 26.13
N ASP A 58 -28.40 -18.95 27.25
CA ASP A 58 -29.29 -20.05 27.65
C ASP A 58 -28.71 -21.47 27.50
N HIS A 59 -28.30 -22.07 28.62
CA HIS A 59 -27.86 -23.46 28.68
C HIS A 59 -28.66 -24.25 29.71
N PRO A 60 -28.98 -25.53 29.42
CA PRO A 60 -29.69 -26.39 30.37
C PRO A 60 -28.88 -26.67 31.64
N GLN A 61 -27.55 -26.50 31.59
CA GLN A 61 -26.64 -26.55 32.73
C GLN A 61 -25.54 -25.48 32.55
N PRO A 62 -25.10 -24.81 33.63
CA PRO A 62 -24.01 -23.84 33.56
C PRO A 62 -22.70 -24.55 33.19
N LEU A 63 -21.95 -23.98 32.24
CA LEU A 63 -20.60 -24.45 31.91
C LEU A 63 -19.69 -24.25 33.12
N LYS A 64 -18.73 -25.14 33.38
CA LYS A 64 -17.77 -24.93 34.48
C LYS A 64 -16.77 -23.85 34.08
N ASP A 65 -16.51 -22.90 34.99
CA ASP A 65 -15.41 -21.95 34.82
C ASP A 65 -14.10 -22.72 34.64
N GLY A 66 -13.27 -22.27 33.71
CA GLY A 66 -12.05 -23.00 33.39
C GLY A 66 -11.27 -22.42 32.24
N LYS A 67 -10.02 -22.86 32.14
CA LYS A 67 -9.09 -22.51 31.08
C LYS A 67 -8.46 -23.80 30.56
N TRP A 68 -8.50 -23.99 29.26
CA TRP A 68 -7.98 -25.20 28.63
C TRP A 68 -7.65 -24.92 27.17
N SER A 69 -6.86 -25.79 26.55
CA SER A 69 -6.48 -25.66 25.15
C SER A 69 -6.81 -26.92 24.36
N ILE A 70 -7.04 -26.74 23.06
CA ILE A 70 -7.22 -27.82 22.09
C ILE A 70 -6.28 -27.62 20.92
N ASN A 71 -6.06 -28.68 20.15
CA ASN A 71 -5.28 -28.59 18.92
C ASN A 71 -5.96 -27.64 17.90
N SER A 72 -5.17 -26.74 17.32
CA SER A 72 -5.70 -25.68 16.44
C SER A 72 -6.15 -26.19 15.08
N ASP A 73 -5.52 -27.23 14.54
CA ASP A 73 -5.96 -27.92 13.31
C ASP A 73 -7.32 -28.58 13.55
N PHE A 74 -7.48 -29.27 14.69
CA PHE A 74 -8.77 -29.82 15.07
C PHE A 74 -9.84 -28.72 15.16
N PHE A 75 -9.57 -27.60 15.83
CA PHE A 75 -10.54 -26.50 15.94
C PHE A 75 -10.90 -25.92 14.56
N LYS A 76 -9.93 -25.71 13.68
CA LYS A 76 -10.14 -25.18 12.32
C LYS A 76 -11.02 -26.11 11.50
N VAL A 77 -10.74 -27.41 11.57
CA VAL A 77 -11.54 -28.45 10.92
C VAL A 77 -12.92 -28.58 11.56
N PHE A 78 -13.03 -28.42 12.88
CA PHE A 78 -14.28 -28.45 13.63
C PHE A 78 -15.21 -27.33 13.15
N VAL A 79 -14.77 -26.07 13.22
CA VAL A 79 -15.57 -24.90 12.81
C VAL A 79 -16.08 -25.07 11.37
N LYS A 80 -15.21 -25.51 10.45
CA LYS A 80 -15.60 -25.76 9.05
C LYS A 80 -16.70 -26.80 8.88
N ASN A 81 -16.74 -27.84 9.73
CA ASN A 81 -17.63 -29.00 9.55
C ASN A 81 -18.87 -28.98 10.46
N THR A 82 -18.86 -28.19 11.54
CA THR A 82 -20.00 -28.00 12.46
C THR A 82 -20.88 -26.80 12.07
N HIS A 83 -20.45 -26.04 11.07
CA HIS A 83 -21.14 -24.87 10.59
C HIS A 83 -22.49 -25.23 9.95
N THR A 84 -23.59 -24.74 10.54
CA THR A 84 -24.85 -24.54 9.82
C THR A 84 -24.99 -23.04 9.51
N PRO A 85 -25.87 -22.61 8.58
CA PRO A 85 -26.00 -21.19 8.23
C PRO A 85 -26.26 -20.24 9.41
N ASN A 86 -26.77 -20.76 10.54
CA ASN A 86 -27.26 -19.93 11.65
C ASN A 86 -26.74 -20.33 13.04
N THR A 87 -26.03 -21.46 13.20
CA THR A 87 -25.52 -21.90 14.51
C THR A 87 -24.27 -22.77 14.40
N ILE A 88 -23.41 -22.66 15.42
CA ILE A 88 -22.30 -23.59 15.71
C ILE A 88 -22.49 -24.08 17.15
N GLY A 89 -22.57 -25.39 17.33
CA GLY A 89 -22.72 -26.02 18.64
C GLY A 89 -21.38 -26.51 19.18
N PHE A 90 -21.03 -26.09 20.40
CA PHE A 90 -19.91 -26.64 21.17
C PHE A 90 -20.47 -27.51 22.30
N LEU A 91 -20.09 -28.78 22.36
CA LEU A 91 -20.40 -29.65 23.50
C LEU A 91 -19.13 -29.90 24.29
N PHE A 92 -19.18 -29.64 25.60
CA PHE A 92 -18.09 -29.90 26.53
C PHE A 92 -18.49 -31.04 27.46
N ASP A 93 -17.81 -32.17 27.32
CA ASP A 93 -18.00 -33.35 28.16
C ASP A 93 -16.90 -33.41 29.23
N TYR A 94 -17.26 -33.74 30.46
CA TYR A 94 -16.36 -33.75 31.63
C TYR A 94 -16.26 -35.14 32.29
N ASP A 95 -16.83 -36.18 31.68
CA ASP A 95 -16.89 -37.51 32.29
C ASP A 95 -15.56 -38.31 32.16
N ASP A 96 -15.23 -39.05 33.23
CA ASP A 96 -14.14 -40.02 33.46
C ASP A 96 -12.68 -39.56 33.76
N ASP A 97 -12.25 -38.32 33.48
CA ASP A 97 -10.98 -37.74 34.01
C ASP A 97 -11.08 -36.21 34.17
N PRO A 98 -11.06 -35.66 35.41
CA PRO A 98 -11.68 -34.36 35.69
C PRO A 98 -10.85 -33.11 35.35
N LYS A 99 -9.63 -33.21 34.80
CA LYS A 99 -8.78 -32.01 34.69
C LYS A 99 -9.26 -31.03 33.59
N TYR A 100 -9.70 -31.53 32.42
CA TYR A 100 -10.10 -30.68 31.28
C TYR A 100 -11.24 -31.32 30.46
N PRO A 101 -12.15 -30.53 29.89
CA PRO A 101 -13.26 -31.07 29.11
C PRO A 101 -12.81 -31.67 27.78
N MET A 102 -13.60 -32.60 27.26
CA MET A 102 -13.53 -33.03 25.87
C MET A 102 -14.45 -32.14 25.02
N LEU A 103 -13.92 -31.54 23.95
CA LEU A 103 -14.74 -30.84 22.96
C LEU A 103 -15.32 -31.84 21.97
N ALA A 104 -16.65 -31.87 21.85
CA ALA A 104 -17.39 -32.78 20.98
C ALA A 104 -18.26 -32.03 19.96
N ALA A 105 -18.33 -32.54 18.73
CA ALA A 105 -19.37 -32.25 17.75
C ALA A 105 -20.29 -33.46 17.62
N THR A 106 -21.53 -33.35 18.07
CA THR A 106 -22.52 -34.44 17.99
C THR A 106 -23.41 -34.36 16.75
N LYS A 107 -23.39 -33.23 16.01
CA LYS A 107 -24.06 -33.04 14.73
C LYS A 107 -23.13 -32.31 13.76
N LEU A 108 -22.67 -32.98 12.71
CA LEU A 108 -21.94 -32.36 11.61
C LEU A 108 -22.92 -31.96 10.51
N ALA A 109 -22.52 -30.99 9.67
CA ALA A 109 -23.35 -30.46 8.59
C ALA A 109 -23.89 -31.51 7.59
N TYR A 110 -23.30 -32.72 7.55
CA TYR A 110 -23.62 -33.79 6.60
C TYR A 110 -23.95 -35.16 7.25
N GLY A 111 -24.28 -35.21 8.55
CA GLY A 111 -24.76 -36.45 9.21
C GLY A 111 -24.37 -36.60 10.69
N GLU A 112 -24.77 -37.72 11.29
CA GLU A 112 -24.40 -38.13 12.66
C GLU A 112 -22.99 -38.74 12.68
N GLN A 113 -21.98 -37.89 12.59
CA GLN A 113 -20.59 -38.28 12.83
C GLN A 113 -20.05 -37.49 14.01
N GLY A 114 -19.64 -38.20 15.07
CA GLY A 114 -19.02 -37.60 16.25
C GLY A 114 -17.56 -37.26 16.00
N ARG A 115 -17.14 -36.03 16.31
CA ARG A 115 -15.72 -35.67 16.40
C ARG A 115 -15.41 -35.18 17.80
N TYR A 116 -14.31 -35.66 18.36
CA TYR A 116 -13.92 -35.40 19.72
C TYR A 116 -12.45 -34.97 19.76
N CYS A 117 -12.14 -33.98 20.61
CA CYS A 117 -10.77 -33.61 20.92
C CYS A 117 -10.65 -33.46 22.43
N GLN A 118 -9.70 -34.20 23.00
CA GLN A 118 -9.33 -34.01 24.40
C GLN A 118 -8.66 -32.65 24.56
N SER A 119 -9.11 -31.89 25.56
CA SER A 119 -8.43 -30.64 25.91
C SER A 119 -7.24 -30.92 26.82
N VAL A 120 -6.26 -30.04 26.73
CA VAL A 120 -5.04 -30.03 27.52
C VAL A 120 -4.98 -28.77 28.38
N GLU A 121 -3.92 -28.65 29.18
CA GLU A 121 -3.63 -27.46 29.95
C GLU A 121 -3.61 -26.20 29.07
N ALA A 122 -4.16 -25.11 29.60
CA ALA A 122 -4.21 -23.85 28.88
C ALA A 122 -2.80 -23.41 28.47
N TYR A 123 -2.62 -23.09 27.19
CA TYR A 123 -1.36 -22.61 26.68
C TYR A 123 -1.06 -21.22 27.28
N GLN A 124 -0.05 -21.19 28.15
CA GLN A 124 0.24 -20.05 29.01
C GLN A 124 0.46 -18.73 28.25
N PRO A 125 1.17 -18.68 27.09
CA PRO A 125 1.30 -17.45 26.31
C PRO A 125 -0.03 -16.87 25.82
N HIS A 126 -1.04 -17.69 25.54
CA HIS A 126 -2.38 -17.19 25.21
C HIS A 126 -3.06 -16.52 26.40
N ILE A 127 -2.87 -17.08 27.61
CA ILE A 127 -3.41 -16.50 28.84
C ILE A 127 -2.74 -15.17 29.15
N GLU A 128 -1.42 -15.10 29.01
CA GLU A 128 -0.65 -13.86 29.22
C GLU A 128 -1.05 -12.78 28.22
N TYR A 129 -1.18 -13.14 26.94
CA TYR A 129 -1.68 -12.22 25.92
C TYR A 129 -3.08 -11.70 26.26
N TYR A 130 -4.00 -12.58 26.62
CA TYR A 130 -5.37 -12.21 26.99
C TYR A 130 -5.42 -11.23 28.16
N LEU A 131 -4.60 -11.45 29.20
CA LEU A 131 -4.50 -10.53 30.33
C LEU A 131 -3.84 -9.21 29.95
N HIS A 132 -2.88 -9.22 29.02
CA HIS A 132 -2.21 -8.00 28.57
C HIS A 132 -3.11 -7.09 27.74
N LEU A 133 -4.17 -7.63 27.10
CA LEU A 133 -5.14 -6.83 26.34
C LEU A 133 -5.80 -5.72 27.19
N SER A 134 -6.07 -5.97 28.47
CA SER A 134 -6.67 -4.95 29.36
C SER A 134 -5.73 -3.80 29.70
N GLN A 135 -4.43 -3.95 29.41
CA GLN A 135 -3.40 -2.94 29.63
C GLN A 135 -3.12 -2.10 28.38
N LYS A 136 -3.68 -2.49 27.22
CA LYS A 136 -3.50 -1.76 25.96
C LYS A 136 -4.35 -0.50 25.95
N GLN A 137 -3.80 0.56 25.36
CA GLN A 137 -4.54 1.78 25.10
C GLN A 137 -5.23 1.69 23.74
N PHE A 138 -6.56 1.70 23.76
CA PHE A 138 -7.38 1.71 22.55
C PHE A 138 -7.87 3.12 22.24
N LEU A 139 -7.96 3.42 20.96
CA LEU A 139 -8.47 4.66 20.39
C LEU A 139 -9.79 4.35 19.67
N ASP A 140 -10.85 5.06 20.00
CA ASP A 140 -12.15 4.81 19.39
C ASP A 140 -12.17 5.24 17.90
N ILE A 141 -12.75 4.38 17.07
CA ILE A 141 -12.96 4.63 15.64
C ILE A 141 -14.46 4.71 15.37
N MET A 142 -14.87 5.75 14.63
CA MET A 142 -16.28 5.98 14.35
C MET A 142 -16.76 5.03 13.22
N PRO A 143 -18.04 4.63 13.20
CA PRO A 143 -18.57 3.78 12.14
C PRO A 143 -18.35 4.33 10.73
N GLN A 144 -18.41 5.66 10.56
CA GLN A 144 -18.13 6.35 9.30
C GLN A 144 -16.68 6.15 8.82
N HIS A 145 -15.71 6.08 9.74
CA HIS A 145 -14.30 5.79 9.41
C HIS A 145 -14.18 4.42 8.77
N CYS A 146 -14.84 3.45 9.38
CA CYS A 146 -14.82 2.07 8.92
C CYS A 146 -15.46 1.95 7.54
N HIS A 147 -16.60 2.62 7.34
CA HIS A 147 -17.29 2.63 6.05
C HIS A 147 -16.41 3.17 4.93
N GLU A 148 -15.73 4.31 5.14
CA GLU A 148 -14.88 4.89 4.10
C GLU A 148 -13.64 4.03 3.82
N ILE A 149 -13.01 3.45 4.85
CA ILE A 149 -11.88 2.52 4.69
C ILE A 149 -12.29 1.29 3.86
N ILE A 150 -13.45 0.71 4.17
CA ILE A 150 -14.00 -0.45 3.46
C ILE A 150 -14.38 -0.07 2.02
N HIS A 151 -14.97 1.11 1.81
CA HIS A 151 -15.32 1.62 0.49
C HIS A 151 -14.10 1.83 -0.39
N LEU A 152 -13.00 2.39 0.16
CA LEU A 152 -11.74 2.53 -0.56
C LEU A 152 -11.23 1.16 -1.01
N ARG A 153 -11.24 0.14 -0.15
CA ARG A 153 -10.90 -1.23 -0.56
C ARG A 153 -11.70 -1.70 -1.78
N TYR A 154 -13.03 -1.49 -1.80
CA TYR A 154 -13.88 -1.95 -2.89
C TYR A 154 -13.66 -1.21 -4.24
N LYS A 155 -13.05 -0.03 -4.22
CA LYS A 155 -12.69 0.71 -5.44
C LYS A 155 -11.46 0.13 -6.17
N HIS A 156 -10.65 -0.70 -5.50
CA HIS A 156 -9.37 -1.18 -6.02
C HIS A 156 -9.38 -2.70 -6.22
N LYS A 157 -8.98 -3.14 -7.42
CA LYS A 157 -8.98 -4.58 -7.76
C LYS A 157 -7.85 -5.35 -7.09
N SER A 158 -6.69 -4.73 -6.86
CA SER A 158 -5.50 -5.37 -6.27
C SER A 158 -5.12 -4.70 -4.95
N PHE A 159 -6.12 -4.33 -4.15
CA PHE A 159 -5.92 -3.66 -2.87
C PHE A 159 -5.00 -4.48 -1.94
N THR A 160 -3.87 -3.87 -1.55
CA THR A 160 -2.88 -4.45 -0.65
C THR A 160 -2.96 -3.82 0.74
N GLY A 161 -3.35 -2.55 0.83
CA GLY A 161 -3.54 -1.85 2.10
C GLY A 161 -3.78 -0.37 1.93
N ILE A 162 -3.98 0.32 3.05
CA ILE A 162 -4.25 1.75 3.13
C ILE A 162 -3.41 2.35 4.25
N TYR A 163 -2.68 3.41 3.94
CA TYR A 163 -1.98 4.24 4.91
C TYR A 163 -2.79 5.50 5.17
N ILE A 164 -3.08 5.77 6.44
CA ILE A 164 -3.79 6.95 6.92
C ILE A 164 -2.79 7.75 7.75
N ASN A 165 -2.51 8.99 7.32
CA ASN A 165 -1.67 9.91 8.07
C ASN A 165 -2.54 10.99 8.71
N LYS A 166 -2.70 10.92 10.03
CA LYS A 166 -3.50 11.88 10.78
C LYS A 166 -2.89 13.28 10.76
N GLU A 167 -1.56 13.37 10.93
CA GLU A 167 -0.86 14.65 11.07
C GLU A 167 -0.89 15.45 9.76
N GLN A 168 -0.69 14.77 8.64
CA GLN A 168 -0.70 15.39 7.31
C GLN A 168 -2.10 15.44 6.69
N GLN A 169 -3.08 14.77 7.30
CA GLN A 169 -4.39 14.51 6.71
C GLN A 169 -4.24 14.00 5.28
N THR A 170 -3.51 12.90 5.12
CA THR A 170 -3.33 12.24 3.82
C THR A 170 -3.71 10.77 3.89
N ILE A 171 -4.19 10.25 2.76
CA ILE A 171 -4.48 8.83 2.59
C ILE A 171 -3.75 8.35 1.36
N GLN A 172 -3.07 7.21 1.51
CA GLN A 172 -2.40 6.53 0.41
C GLN A 172 -2.91 5.10 0.34
N VAL A 173 -3.45 4.71 -0.82
CA VAL A 173 -3.90 3.34 -1.06
C VAL A 173 -2.84 2.60 -1.85
N VAL A 174 -2.52 1.38 -1.42
CA VAL A 174 -1.63 0.46 -2.13
C VAL A 174 -2.48 -0.49 -2.96
N ASP A 175 -2.32 -0.45 -4.28
CA ASP A 175 -3.03 -1.28 -5.26
C ASP A 175 -2.01 -2.04 -6.13
N GLY A 176 -1.67 -3.26 -5.71
CA GLY A 176 -0.52 -4.00 -6.23
C GLY A 176 0.79 -3.29 -5.90
N ASP A 177 1.55 -2.93 -6.92
CA ASP A 177 2.82 -2.19 -6.82
C ASP A 177 2.64 -0.66 -6.87
N ASN A 178 1.39 -0.18 -7.00
CA ASN A 178 1.11 1.25 -7.13
C ASN A 178 0.70 1.86 -5.78
N ILE A 179 1.16 3.08 -5.53
CA ILE A 179 0.66 3.93 -4.45
C ILE A 179 -0.21 5.02 -5.07
N ILE A 180 -1.45 5.13 -4.60
CA ILE A 180 -2.45 6.08 -5.09
C ILE A 180 -2.78 7.05 -3.95
N ASP A 181 -2.46 8.33 -4.14
CA ASP A 181 -2.79 9.37 -3.18
C ASP A 181 -4.27 9.76 -3.30
N TYR A 182 -4.98 9.73 -2.18
CA TYR A 182 -6.35 10.21 -2.06
C TYR A 182 -6.39 11.53 -1.30
N LYS A 183 -7.32 12.41 -1.70
CA LYS A 183 -7.70 13.53 -0.85
C LYS A 183 -8.30 12.95 0.42
N TYR A 184 -7.91 13.48 1.59
CA TYR A 184 -8.51 13.12 2.86
C TYR A 184 -10.04 13.29 2.81
N PRO A 185 -10.82 12.21 2.94
CA PRO A 185 -12.27 12.28 3.01
C PRO A 185 -12.70 13.04 4.25
N GLU A 186 -13.81 13.78 4.17
CA GLU A 186 -14.37 14.49 5.33
C GLU A 186 -14.73 13.50 6.44
N ASP A 187 -15.22 12.32 6.07
CA ASP A 187 -15.59 11.28 7.02
C ASP A 187 -14.41 10.78 7.85
N LEU A 188 -13.15 10.98 7.42
CA LEU A 188 -11.94 10.56 8.14
C LEU A 188 -11.24 11.71 8.88
N LEU A 189 -11.78 12.95 8.86
CA LEU A 189 -11.18 14.17 9.46
C LEU A 189 -10.69 13.98 10.90
N ASP A 190 -11.45 13.23 11.70
CA ASP A 190 -11.23 12.96 13.11
C ASP A 190 -10.66 11.55 13.40
N PHE A 191 -10.13 10.87 12.39
CA PHE A 191 -9.50 9.55 12.58
C PHE A 191 -8.36 9.63 13.62
N PRO A 192 -8.32 8.73 14.62
CA PRO A 192 -7.57 8.99 15.85
C PRO A 192 -6.06 8.75 15.73
N ALA A 193 -5.57 8.06 14.69
CA ALA A 193 -4.19 7.60 14.59
C ALA A 193 -3.60 7.68 13.18
N THR A 194 -2.26 7.75 13.11
CA THR A 194 -1.51 7.45 11.89
C THR A 194 -1.24 5.95 11.85
N VAL A 195 -1.69 5.26 10.80
CA VAL A 195 -1.69 3.79 10.76
C VAL A 195 -1.65 3.25 9.32
N TYR A 196 -1.06 2.06 9.16
CA TYR A 196 -1.20 1.27 7.95
C TYR A 196 -2.08 0.06 8.20
N LEU A 197 -3.18 -0.03 7.45
CA LEU A 197 -4.11 -1.15 7.52
C LEU A 197 -3.90 -2.02 6.28
N THR A 198 -3.45 -3.26 6.49
CA THR A 198 -3.28 -4.23 5.40
C THR A 198 -4.63 -4.65 4.83
N ALA A 199 -4.63 -5.29 3.67
CA ALA A 199 -5.82 -5.92 3.09
C ALA A 199 -6.51 -6.89 4.07
N GLU A 200 -5.73 -7.62 4.88
CA GLU A 200 -6.26 -8.52 5.90
C GLU A 200 -6.91 -7.76 7.05
N THR A 201 -6.28 -6.66 7.51
CA THR A 201 -6.83 -5.78 8.54
C THR A 201 -8.18 -5.21 8.09
N VAL A 202 -8.27 -4.70 6.86
CA VAL A 202 -9.52 -4.13 6.32
C VAL A 202 -10.58 -5.21 6.10
N LYS A 203 -10.19 -6.42 5.68
CA LYS A 203 -11.12 -7.56 5.60
C LYS A 203 -11.68 -7.94 6.97
N THR A 204 -10.83 -7.91 8.00
CA THR A 204 -11.25 -8.18 9.38
C THR A 204 -12.22 -7.10 9.87
N LEU A 205 -11.92 -5.83 9.59
CA LEU A 205 -12.80 -4.70 9.88
C LEU A 205 -14.18 -4.87 9.23
N ASP A 206 -14.23 -5.29 7.96
CA ASP A 206 -15.47 -5.59 7.24
C ASP A 206 -16.26 -6.72 7.93
N SER A 207 -15.57 -7.79 8.35
CA SER A 207 -16.20 -8.92 9.05
C SER A 207 -16.71 -8.61 10.46
N MET A 208 -16.20 -7.56 11.10
CA MET A 208 -16.71 -7.07 12.40
C MET A 208 -18.07 -6.37 12.29
N ASN A 209 -18.60 -6.21 11.06
CA ASN A 209 -19.89 -5.58 10.76
C ASN A 209 -20.05 -4.25 11.50
N CYS A 210 -19.32 -3.24 11.03
CA CYS A 210 -19.25 -1.88 11.58
C CYS A 210 -20.60 -1.14 11.42
N SER A 211 -21.64 -1.60 12.11
CA SER A 211 -22.93 -0.92 12.17
C SER A 211 -22.82 0.34 13.04
N SER A 212 -23.78 1.27 12.88
CA SER A 212 -23.80 2.56 13.60
C SER A 212 -23.87 2.45 15.13
N LEU A 213 -24.06 1.25 15.67
CA LEU A 213 -24.20 0.97 17.10
C LEU A 213 -22.97 0.32 17.73
N ASN A 214 -22.00 -0.14 16.93
CA ASN A 214 -20.85 -0.88 17.44
C ASN A 214 -19.68 0.07 17.73
N THR A 215 -19.24 0.09 18.99
CA THR A 215 -17.98 0.71 19.41
C THR A 215 -16.83 -0.15 18.90
N LEU A 216 -16.14 0.35 17.88
CA LEU A 216 -14.88 -0.21 17.44
C LEU A 216 -13.75 0.65 17.96
N SER A 217 -12.67 0.01 18.36
CA SER A 217 -11.47 0.70 18.82
C SER A 217 -10.23 0.09 18.21
N LEU A 218 -9.19 0.90 18.10
CA LEU A 218 -7.94 0.61 17.42
C LEU A 218 -6.80 0.81 18.41
N CYS A 219 -5.91 -0.17 18.53
CA CYS A 219 -4.60 0.04 19.16
C CYS A 219 -3.53 -0.08 18.08
N VAL A 220 -2.65 0.92 17.99
CA VAL A 220 -1.56 0.97 17.01
C VAL A 220 -0.25 0.85 17.75
N GLU A 221 0.49 -0.21 17.45
CA GLU A 221 1.83 -0.47 17.95
C GLU A 221 2.82 -0.42 16.79
N GLN A 222 4.12 -0.46 17.10
CA GLN A 222 5.18 -0.28 16.10
C GLN A 222 5.07 -1.28 14.92
N ASP A 223 4.78 -2.55 15.22
CA ASP A 223 4.72 -3.63 14.22
C ASP A 223 3.32 -4.22 14.04
N GLN A 224 2.34 -3.80 14.85
CA GLN A 224 1.01 -4.41 14.90
C GLN A 224 -0.12 -3.40 15.01
N VAL A 225 -1.23 -3.74 14.41
CA VAL A 225 -2.52 -3.08 14.59
C VAL A 225 -3.47 -4.08 15.23
N LEU A 226 -4.13 -3.65 16.30
CA LEU A 226 -5.15 -4.43 16.98
C LEU A 226 -6.51 -3.75 16.81
N LEU A 227 -7.43 -4.43 16.15
CA LEU A 227 -8.83 -4.05 16.06
C LEU A 227 -9.59 -4.67 17.23
N SER A 228 -10.42 -3.88 17.90
CA SER A 228 -11.16 -4.30 19.08
C SER A 228 -12.64 -3.96 18.95
N SER A 229 -13.48 -4.91 19.33
CA SER A 229 -14.93 -4.76 19.48
C SER A 229 -15.38 -5.55 20.70
N PRO A 230 -16.61 -5.37 21.20
CA PRO A 230 -17.16 -6.24 22.23
C PRO A 230 -17.14 -7.74 21.88
N ALA A 231 -17.11 -8.07 20.58
CA ALA A 231 -17.09 -9.45 20.09
C ALA A 231 -15.68 -10.05 19.99
N GLY A 232 -14.61 -9.25 20.13
CA GLY A 232 -13.25 -9.77 20.07
C GLY A 232 -12.17 -8.75 19.69
N HIS A 233 -10.93 -9.24 19.72
CA HIS A 233 -9.70 -8.53 19.41
C HIS A 233 -8.95 -9.23 18.28
N PHE A 234 -8.57 -8.51 17.24
CA PHE A 234 -7.90 -9.09 16.08
C PHE A 234 -6.63 -8.34 15.75
N SER A 235 -5.50 -9.03 15.84
CA SER A 235 -4.19 -8.51 15.49
C SER A 235 -3.93 -8.68 14.00
N SER A 236 -3.16 -7.76 13.44
CA SER A 236 -2.60 -7.82 12.10
C SER A 236 -1.30 -7.01 12.05
N SER A 237 -0.46 -7.26 11.06
CA SER A 237 0.77 -6.49 10.90
C SER A 237 0.49 -5.02 10.58
N ASN A 238 1.24 -4.12 11.20
CA ASN A 238 1.32 -2.70 10.86
C ASN A 238 2.52 -2.39 9.95
N LYS A 239 3.23 -3.43 9.46
CA LYS A 239 4.44 -3.23 8.66
C LYS A 239 4.08 -2.58 7.34
N MET A 240 4.52 -1.33 7.22
CA MET A 240 4.32 -0.52 6.04
C MET A 240 5.20 -1.04 4.89
N PRO A 241 4.69 -1.09 3.65
CA PRO A 241 5.52 -1.32 2.49
C PRO A 241 6.64 -0.26 2.40
N ASP A 242 7.85 -0.70 2.07
CA ASP A 242 9.02 0.18 1.94
C ASP A 242 8.77 1.38 1.00
N GLN A 243 7.91 1.19 0.00
CA GLN A 243 7.51 2.24 -0.94
C GLN A 243 6.77 3.40 -0.24
N ILE A 244 5.87 3.10 0.71
CA ILE A 244 5.18 4.13 1.50
C ILE A 244 6.15 4.73 2.51
N ASN A 245 6.95 3.91 3.18
CA ASN A 245 7.93 4.38 4.15
C ASN A 245 8.94 5.35 3.51
N ALA A 246 9.42 5.05 2.31
CA ALA A 246 10.28 5.92 1.51
C ALA A 246 9.60 7.24 1.10
N ASN A 247 8.27 7.25 0.92
CA ASN A 247 7.50 8.45 0.60
C ASN A 247 7.23 9.33 1.84
N ILE A 248 7.09 8.75 3.03
CA ILE A 248 6.88 9.48 4.30
C ILE A 248 8.18 10.02 4.88
N ALA A 249 9.24 9.20 4.89
CA ALA A 249 10.58 9.61 5.32
C ALA A 249 11.20 10.66 4.37
N ALA A 250 10.58 10.88 3.22
CA ALA A 250 10.84 12.05 2.41
C ALA A 250 10.13 13.27 3.03
N THR A 251 10.69 13.83 4.10
CA THR A 251 10.79 15.29 4.19
C THR A 251 11.53 15.73 2.93
N GLN A 252 10.76 15.98 1.87
CA GLN A 252 11.29 16.30 0.55
C GLN A 252 11.98 17.66 0.63
N ASP A 253 13.28 17.65 0.94
CA ASP A 253 14.16 18.72 0.51
C ASP A 253 14.16 18.67 -1.02
N ASN A 254 13.25 19.45 -1.61
CA ASN A 254 13.19 19.69 -3.04
C ASN A 254 14.56 20.21 -3.46
N GLU A 255 15.35 19.33 -4.09
CA GLU A 255 16.67 19.69 -4.52
C GLU A 255 16.58 20.65 -5.70
N VAL A 256 15.71 20.43 -6.68
CA VAL A 256 15.50 21.40 -7.78
C VAL A 256 14.08 21.33 -8.32
N ILE A 257 13.49 22.49 -8.65
CA ILE A 257 12.24 22.56 -9.42
C ILE A 257 12.52 23.26 -10.76
N PHE A 258 12.16 22.60 -11.86
CA PHE A 258 12.17 23.14 -13.21
C PHE A 258 10.75 23.28 -13.73
N ILE A 259 10.45 24.40 -14.37
CA ILE A 259 9.17 24.65 -15.03
C ILE A 259 9.45 24.86 -16.51
N ALA A 260 9.05 23.89 -17.33
CA ALA A 260 9.09 23.99 -18.77
C ALA A 260 7.85 24.71 -19.29
N GLU A 261 8.06 25.79 -20.01
CA GLU A 261 6.97 26.66 -20.50
C GLU A 261 6.18 26.02 -21.65
N ASN A 262 6.73 25.00 -22.30
CA ASN A 262 6.13 24.31 -23.45
C ASN A 262 6.11 22.80 -23.23
N GLY A 263 5.08 22.32 -22.53
CA GLY A 263 4.89 20.90 -22.23
C GLY A 263 4.74 20.02 -23.47
N PHE A 264 4.18 20.55 -24.56
CA PHE A 264 4.07 19.85 -25.84
C PHE A 264 5.43 19.46 -26.43
N LEU A 265 6.43 20.35 -26.37
CA LEU A 265 7.79 20.04 -26.84
C LEU A 265 8.44 18.95 -26.00
N ILE A 266 8.32 19.04 -24.67
CA ILE A 266 8.84 18.00 -23.77
C ILE A 266 8.18 16.67 -24.09
N HIS A 267 6.85 16.63 -24.13
CA HIS A 267 6.11 15.40 -24.41
C HIS A 267 6.50 14.79 -25.76
N ASN A 268 6.65 15.58 -26.81
CA ASN A 268 7.04 15.06 -28.13
C ASN A 268 8.47 14.54 -28.17
N GLU A 269 9.41 15.23 -27.53
CA GLU A 269 10.81 14.80 -27.49
C GLU A 269 10.98 13.53 -26.66
N LEU A 270 10.28 13.48 -25.52
CA LEU A 270 10.12 12.30 -24.70
C LEU A 270 9.49 11.16 -25.53
N LYS A 271 8.41 11.40 -26.29
CA LYS A 271 7.76 10.38 -27.15
C LYS A 271 8.68 9.89 -28.28
N ASN A 272 9.46 10.78 -28.90
CA ASN A 272 10.44 10.46 -29.93
C ASN A 272 11.62 9.65 -29.38
N LEU A 273 12.04 9.93 -28.15
CA LEU A 273 12.97 9.08 -27.40
C LEU A 273 12.38 7.70 -27.16
N ASN A 274 11.10 7.64 -26.74
CA ASN A 274 10.39 6.40 -26.45
C ASN A 274 10.25 5.49 -27.67
N SER A 275 9.88 6.04 -28.83
CA SER A 275 9.75 5.26 -30.07
C SER A 275 11.06 4.62 -30.52
N LYS A 276 12.20 5.20 -30.12
CA LYS A 276 13.54 4.69 -30.41
C LYS A 276 14.03 3.67 -29.37
N LEU A 277 13.27 3.39 -28.30
CA LEU A 277 13.70 2.48 -27.22
C LEU A 277 13.84 1.02 -27.61
N ASN A 278 13.24 0.56 -28.71
CA ASN A 278 13.46 -0.82 -29.19
C ASN A 278 14.86 -1.00 -29.81
N GLU A 279 15.53 0.10 -30.13
CA GLU A 279 16.93 0.13 -30.59
C GLU A 279 17.90 0.40 -29.41
N ILE A 280 17.39 0.54 -28.19
CA ILE A 280 18.13 0.93 -26.98
C ILE A 280 18.46 -0.33 -26.16
N LYS A 281 19.75 -0.69 -26.09
CA LYS A 281 20.26 -1.69 -25.13
C LYS A 281 20.16 -1.13 -23.70
N ASN A 282 19.99 -2.01 -22.70
CA ASN A 282 19.88 -1.68 -21.27
C ASN A 282 21.05 -0.85 -20.69
N THR A 283 22.15 -0.68 -21.44
CA THR A 283 23.35 0.09 -21.06
C THR A 283 23.31 1.56 -21.49
N ASN A 284 22.27 2.01 -22.18
CA ASN A 284 22.23 3.38 -22.72
C ASN A 284 21.81 4.39 -21.65
N THR A 285 22.51 5.52 -21.63
CA THR A 285 22.40 6.55 -20.60
C THR A 285 21.72 7.81 -21.14
N GLY A 286 20.75 8.31 -20.39
CA GLY A 286 20.12 9.61 -20.61
C GLY A 286 20.71 10.67 -19.68
N PHE A 287 20.67 11.93 -20.13
CA PHE A 287 21.08 13.08 -19.35
C PHE A 287 20.03 14.19 -19.39
N PHE A 288 19.74 14.77 -18.23
CA PHE A 288 19.10 16.08 -18.11
C PHE A 288 20.17 17.10 -17.76
N TYR A 289 20.40 18.06 -18.63
CA TYR A 289 21.39 19.12 -18.42
C TYR A 289 20.70 20.48 -18.42
N PHE A 290 20.82 21.21 -17.31
CA PHE A 290 20.27 22.55 -17.19
C PHE A 290 21.38 23.60 -17.31
N PHE A 291 21.20 24.50 -18.27
CA PHE A 291 22.13 25.58 -18.54
C PHE A 291 21.41 26.78 -19.16
N ASP A 292 21.66 27.97 -18.64
CA ASP A 292 21.22 29.25 -19.22
C ASP A 292 19.71 29.31 -19.56
N SER A 293 18.84 28.91 -18.61
CA SER A 293 17.39 28.84 -18.80
C SER A 293 16.92 27.83 -19.87
N TYR A 294 17.76 26.87 -20.22
CA TYR A 294 17.40 25.74 -21.06
C TYR A 294 17.61 24.41 -20.34
N LEU A 295 16.64 23.52 -20.49
CA LEU A 295 16.75 22.11 -20.19
C LEU A 295 17.10 21.37 -21.48
N TYR A 296 18.23 20.68 -21.47
CA TYR A 296 18.66 19.77 -22.51
C TYR A 296 18.35 18.34 -22.09
N ILE A 297 17.67 17.59 -22.94
CA ILE A 297 17.43 16.15 -22.76
C ILE A 297 18.28 15.43 -23.80
N LEU A 298 19.29 14.71 -23.32
CA LEU A 298 20.20 13.96 -24.17
C LEU A 298 19.99 12.46 -23.95
N ALA A 299 20.02 11.69 -25.02
CA ALA A 299 20.18 10.24 -24.93
C ALA A 299 21.41 9.81 -25.73
N ARG A 300 22.24 9.00 -25.08
CA ARG A 300 23.49 8.49 -25.64
C ARG A 300 23.50 6.96 -25.57
N GLY A 301 23.54 6.33 -26.74
CA GLY A 301 23.78 4.90 -26.91
C GLY A 301 24.75 4.63 -28.05
N SER A 302 25.00 3.35 -28.34
CA SER A 302 25.85 2.95 -29.47
C SER A 302 25.30 3.41 -30.82
N THR A 303 23.98 3.52 -30.95
CA THR A 303 23.26 3.83 -32.20
C THR A 303 22.42 5.11 -32.13
N ILE A 304 22.20 5.67 -30.94
CA ILE A 304 21.29 6.81 -30.74
C ILE A 304 22.04 7.99 -30.15
N LYS A 305 21.94 9.12 -30.85
CA LYS A 305 22.27 10.46 -30.36
C LYS A 305 21.07 11.35 -30.65
N THR A 306 20.38 11.78 -29.61
CA THR A 306 19.36 12.81 -29.74
C THR A 306 19.53 13.85 -28.65
N ILE A 307 19.29 15.11 -29.02
CA ILE A 307 19.40 16.27 -28.15
C ILE A 307 18.15 17.12 -28.37
N ALA A 308 17.34 17.20 -27.33
CA ALA A 308 16.24 18.15 -27.23
C ALA A 308 16.70 19.37 -26.43
N LYS A 309 16.37 20.57 -26.89
CA LYS A 309 16.62 21.84 -26.19
C LYS A 309 15.27 22.49 -25.89
N ILE A 310 14.97 22.67 -24.61
CA ILE A 310 13.68 23.21 -24.14
C ILE A 310 13.93 24.42 -23.26
N LYS A 311 13.18 25.50 -23.45
CA LYS A 311 13.23 26.66 -22.56
C LYS A 311 12.57 26.31 -21.23
N ALA A 312 13.29 26.49 -20.13
CA ALA A 312 12.85 26.14 -18.78
C ALA A 312 13.30 27.18 -17.74
N LYS A 313 12.45 27.42 -16.75
CA LYS A 313 12.80 28.22 -15.57
C LYS A 313 13.16 27.31 -14.42
N ALA A 314 14.35 27.47 -13.86
CA ALA A 314 14.71 26.84 -12.59
C ALA A 314 14.26 27.72 -11.42
N SER A 315 13.99 27.12 -10.26
CA SER A 315 13.80 27.87 -9.02
C SER A 315 15.03 28.74 -8.71
N SER A 316 14.81 29.94 -8.18
CA SER A 316 15.80 31.01 -7.97
C SER A 316 17.03 30.67 -7.12
N LYS A 317 17.09 29.47 -6.54
CA LYS A 317 18.22 28.98 -5.72
C LYS A 317 19.38 28.38 -6.55
N PHE A 318 19.25 28.27 -7.88
CA PHE A 318 20.25 27.57 -8.73
C PHE A 318 20.85 28.48 -9.81
N ASN A 319 22.08 28.92 -9.57
CA ASN A 319 22.86 29.77 -10.49
C ASN A 319 23.99 29.00 -11.22
N SER A 320 24.06 27.67 -11.09
CA SER A 320 25.11 26.85 -11.70
C SER A 320 24.55 25.68 -12.51
N ASP A 321 25.31 25.29 -13.53
CA ASP A 321 25.09 24.10 -14.37
C ASP A 321 24.72 22.87 -13.53
N GLN A 322 23.60 22.23 -13.87
CA GLN A 322 23.18 20.97 -13.23
C GLN A 322 23.11 19.87 -14.28
N LEU A 323 23.77 18.75 -14.00
CA LEU A 323 23.73 17.55 -14.84
C LEU A 323 23.19 16.39 -14.02
N TYR A 324 22.15 15.75 -14.55
CA TYR A 324 21.56 14.54 -13.99
C TYR A 324 21.60 13.42 -15.01
N ARG A 325 21.84 12.21 -14.53
CA ARG A 325 21.95 10.98 -15.30
C ARG A 325 20.78 10.07 -14.97
N PHE A 326 20.26 9.35 -15.97
CA PHE A 326 19.22 8.35 -15.79
C PHE A 326 19.36 7.21 -16.80
N THR A 327 18.79 6.06 -16.47
CA THR A 327 18.71 4.92 -17.41
C THR A 327 17.52 5.12 -18.34
N LEU A 328 17.72 4.98 -19.66
CA LEU A 328 16.66 5.22 -20.64
C LEU A 328 15.47 4.27 -20.51
N THR A 329 15.62 3.10 -19.87
CA THR A 329 14.52 2.18 -19.57
C THR A 329 13.45 2.81 -18.67
N HIS A 330 13.85 3.65 -17.70
CA HIS A 330 12.92 4.35 -16.81
C HIS A 330 12.05 5.39 -17.54
N LEU A 331 12.43 5.79 -18.77
CA LEU A 331 11.54 6.61 -19.60
C LEU A 331 10.27 5.84 -20.01
N LYS A 332 10.32 4.51 -20.19
CA LYS A 332 9.12 3.72 -20.57
C LYS A 332 8.00 3.88 -19.54
N GLU A 333 8.37 3.88 -18.27
CA GLU A 333 7.45 4.02 -17.13
C GLU A 333 6.78 5.40 -17.07
N LEU A 334 7.43 6.44 -17.61
CA LEU A 334 6.83 7.78 -17.74
C LEU A 334 5.75 7.85 -18.84
N PHE A 335 5.76 6.98 -19.86
CA PHE A 335 4.76 6.99 -20.94
C PHE A 335 3.62 5.99 -20.77
N SER A 336 3.73 5.03 -19.86
CA SER A 336 2.64 4.11 -19.55
C SER A 336 1.47 4.80 -18.81
N THR A 337 1.62 6.06 -18.41
CA THR A 337 0.63 6.81 -17.62
C THR A 337 -0.05 7.94 -18.40
N SER A 338 -0.95 8.65 -17.71
CA SER A 338 -1.86 9.70 -18.22
C SER A 338 -1.23 10.73 -19.17
N LEU A 339 0.06 11.05 -19.02
CA LEU A 339 0.82 11.92 -19.92
C LEU A 339 0.74 11.49 -21.40
N SER A 340 0.72 10.18 -21.69
CA SER A 340 0.63 9.65 -23.06
C SER A 340 -0.79 9.62 -23.64
N LYS A 341 -1.81 9.70 -22.78
CA LYS A 341 -3.23 9.67 -23.15
C LYS A 341 -3.78 11.08 -23.46
N THR A 342 -3.11 12.12 -22.99
CA THR A 342 -3.45 13.51 -23.28
C THR A 342 -2.98 13.91 -24.69
N ASN A 343 -3.93 14.18 -25.58
CA ASN A 343 -3.65 14.80 -26.89
C ASN A 343 -3.24 16.27 -26.71
N TYR A 344 -1.95 16.50 -26.44
CA TYR A 344 -1.38 17.83 -26.47
C TYR A 344 -1.37 18.35 -27.92
N ASN A 345 -1.98 19.52 -28.15
CA ASN A 345 -1.91 20.23 -29.41
C ASN A 345 -1.30 21.64 -29.17
N LYS A 346 -0.92 22.34 -30.24
CA LYS A 346 -0.32 23.69 -30.14
C LYS A 346 -1.21 24.71 -29.39
N ILE A 347 -2.51 24.46 -29.30
CA ILE A 347 -3.52 25.35 -28.71
C ILE A 347 -3.68 25.08 -27.20
N ASN A 348 -3.34 23.87 -26.72
CA ASN A 348 -3.57 23.42 -25.36
C ASN A 348 -2.28 22.91 -24.71
N ASN A 349 -1.34 23.85 -24.53
CA ASN A 349 0.03 23.59 -24.11
C ASN A 349 0.20 23.79 -22.60
N PRO A 350 0.26 22.72 -21.79
CA PRO A 350 0.40 22.87 -20.35
C PRO A 350 1.83 23.26 -19.99
N LYS A 351 1.99 23.84 -18.80
CA LYS A 351 3.29 23.91 -18.16
C LYS A 351 3.61 22.53 -17.56
N ILE A 352 4.80 22.03 -17.84
CA ILE A 352 5.31 20.81 -17.22
C ILE A 352 6.28 21.21 -16.10
N THR A 353 6.00 20.74 -14.90
CA THR A 353 6.86 20.90 -13.73
C THR A 353 7.65 19.63 -13.51
N MET A 354 8.97 19.75 -13.51
CA MET A 354 9.93 18.70 -13.24
C MET A 354 10.59 18.98 -11.89
N THR A 355 10.30 18.16 -10.89
CA THR A 355 10.83 18.32 -9.53
C THR A 355 11.81 17.20 -9.23
N ILE A 356 13.05 17.56 -8.90
CA ILE A 356 14.05 16.63 -8.38
C ILE A 356 14.01 16.74 -6.86
N TYR A 357 13.82 15.61 -6.20
CA TYR A 357 13.88 15.51 -4.75
C TYR A 357 14.91 14.47 -4.34
N LYS A 358 15.48 14.72 -3.16
CA LYS A 358 16.42 13.84 -2.50
C LYS A 358 15.65 13.00 -1.48
N THR A 359 15.77 11.69 -1.56
CA THR A 359 15.12 10.75 -0.64
C THR A 359 15.98 10.54 0.62
N ALA A 360 15.38 9.95 1.66
CA ALA A 360 16.04 9.72 2.96
C ALA A 360 17.30 8.84 2.85
N ASP A 361 17.33 7.92 1.89
CA ASP A 361 18.48 7.07 1.55
C ASP A 361 19.57 7.78 0.73
N ASN A 362 19.49 9.12 0.60
CA ASN A 362 20.42 9.96 -0.16
C ASN A 362 20.40 9.69 -1.69
N THR A 363 19.43 8.92 -2.19
CA THR A 363 19.17 8.79 -3.63
C THR A 363 18.33 9.99 -4.14
N ARG A 364 18.15 10.08 -5.46
CA ARG A 364 17.41 11.17 -6.10
C ARG A 364 16.38 10.62 -7.05
N LYS A 365 15.24 11.29 -7.13
CA LYS A 365 14.17 10.97 -8.05
C LYS A 365 13.69 12.22 -8.77
N LEU A 366 13.36 12.08 -10.05
CA LEU A 366 12.72 13.10 -10.87
C LEU A 366 11.22 12.82 -10.94
N HIS A 367 10.44 13.75 -10.42
CA HIS A 367 8.99 13.82 -10.60
C HIS A 367 8.65 14.72 -11.79
N ILE A 368 7.74 14.29 -12.65
CA ILE A 368 7.22 15.09 -13.77
C ILE A 368 5.70 15.22 -13.63
N SER A 369 5.20 16.45 -13.61
CA SER A 369 3.78 16.78 -13.49
C SER A 369 3.34 17.79 -14.54
N ASP A 370 2.10 17.67 -15.00
CA ASP A 370 1.39 18.69 -15.79
C ASP A 370 0.47 19.46 -14.85
N SER A 371 0.36 20.77 -15.04
CA SER A 371 -0.66 21.64 -14.42
C SER A 371 -2.09 21.07 -14.33
N ARG A 372 -2.48 20.12 -15.19
CA ARG A 372 -3.83 19.55 -15.29
C ARG A 372 -3.98 18.15 -14.71
N VAL A 373 -2.88 17.43 -14.52
CA VAL A 373 -2.88 15.99 -14.23
C VAL A 373 -1.98 15.75 -13.02
N LYS A 374 -2.59 15.40 -11.88
CA LYS A 374 -1.91 15.09 -10.60
C LYS A 374 -1.44 13.63 -10.51
N THR A 375 -1.08 12.99 -11.62
CA THR A 375 -0.53 11.63 -11.53
C THR A 375 0.96 11.71 -11.23
N VAL A 376 1.40 11.03 -10.18
CA VAL A 376 2.77 11.10 -9.66
C VAL A 376 3.55 9.91 -10.22
N ASN A 377 4.36 10.14 -11.25
CA ASN A 377 5.40 9.20 -11.66
C ASN A 377 6.77 9.79 -11.36
N THR A 378 7.64 8.94 -10.86
CA THR A 378 8.99 9.34 -10.45
C THR A 378 9.99 8.39 -11.08
N ILE A 379 11.07 8.92 -11.65
CA ILE A 379 12.16 8.10 -12.18
C ILE A 379 13.40 8.29 -11.30
N PRO A 380 14.17 7.23 -11.03
CA PRO A 380 15.43 7.38 -10.32
C PRO A 380 16.44 8.10 -11.22
N ILE A 381 17.15 9.06 -10.64
CA ILE A 381 18.19 9.84 -11.30
C ILE A 381 19.42 9.94 -10.40
N GLU A 382 20.56 10.27 -11.01
CA GLU A 382 21.81 10.51 -10.29
C GLU A 382 22.35 11.88 -10.66
N LYS A 383 22.88 12.62 -9.69
CA LYS A 383 23.55 13.90 -9.97
C LYS A 383 24.97 13.62 -10.45
N ASP A 384 25.31 14.07 -11.65
CA ASP A 384 26.64 13.90 -12.22
C ASP A 384 27.43 15.21 -12.06
N ASN A 385 28.22 15.28 -10.98
CA ASN A 385 29.08 16.43 -10.69
C ASN A 385 30.48 16.29 -11.32
N ILE A 386 30.73 15.28 -12.16
CA ILE A 386 32.04 15.06 -12.75
C ILE A 386 32.30 16.17 -13.79
N PRO A 387 33.32 17.03 -13.61
CA PRO A 387 33.55 18.16 -14.52
C PRO A 387 33.75 17.72 -15.98
N GLU A 388 34.38 16.56 -16.19
CA GLU A 388 34.60 16.00 -17.52
C GLU A 388 33.29 15.52 -18.18
N SER A 389 32.33 14.98 -17.40
CA SER A 389 30.99 14.65 -17.90
C SER A 389 30.27 15.90 -18.40
N ILE A 390 30.26 16.97 -17.60
CA ILE A 390 29.65 18.26 -17.95
C ILE A 390 30.31 18.84 -19.21
N LYS A 391 31.64 18.83 -19.28
CA LYS A 391 32.40 19.29 -20.45
C LYS A 391 32.04 18.48 -21.72
N ASN A 392 31.89 17.18 -21.60
CA ASN A 392 31.52 16.30 -22.72
C ASN A 392 30.08 16.53 -23.18
N VAL A 393 29.14 16.75 -22.26
CA VAL A 393 27.76 17.13 -22.58
C VAL A 393 27.73 18.48 -23.31
N LYS A 394 28.45 19.50 -22.81
CA LYS A 394 28.59 20.81 -23.47
C LYS A 394 29.13 20.69 -24.89
N LYS A 395 30.22 19.94 -25.09
CA LYS A 395 30.78 19.68 -26.44
C LYS A 395 29.76 19.02 -27.36
N THR A 396 28.99 18.07 -26.84
CA THR A 396 27.97 17.35 -27.61
C THR A 396 26.85 18.29 -28.05
N ILE A 397 26.38 19.17 -27.16
CA ILE A 397 25.38 20.20 -27.47
C ILE A 397 25.92 21.18 -28.53
N GLN A 398 27.13 21.69 -28.36
CA GLN A 398 27.75 22.62 -29.32
C GLN A 398 27.91 22.01 -30.71
N LEU A 399 28.27 20.72 -30.80
CA LEU A 399 28.37 20.02 -32.07
C LEU A 399 26.99 19.91 -32.75
N ASP A 400 25.95 19.53 -31.99
CA ASP A 400 24.58 19.43 -32.51
C ASP A 400 24.05 20.79 -33.01
N GLU A 401 24.31 21.88 -32.29
CA GLU A 401 23.95 23.23 -32.73
C GLU A 401 24.64 23.60 -34.05
N LYS A 402 25.96 23.35 -34.17
CA LYS A 402 26.70 23.55 -35.44
C LYS A 402 26.15 22.70 -36.59
N PHE A 403 25.79 21.44 -36.33
CA PHE A 403 25.19 20.58 -37.36
C PHE A 403 23.82 21.11 -37.81
N LYS A 404 22.97 21.55 -36.88
CA LYS A 404 21.66 22.13 -37.19
C LYS A 404 21.78 23.43 -37.98
N GLU A 405 22.76 24.28 -37.67
CA GLU A 405 23.07 25.49 -38.44
C GLU A 405 23.51 25.17 -39.87
N LYS A 406 24.46 24.25 -40.04
CA LYS A 406 24.90 23.80 -41.37
C LYS A 406 23.75 23.20 -42.18
N ALA A 407 22.88 22.40 -41.55
CA ALA A 407 21.72 21.82 -42.22
C ALA A 407 20.69 22.87 -42.63
N LYS A 408 20.49 23.92 -41.84
CA LYS A 408 19.64 25.08 -42.21
C LYS A 408 20.24 25.83 -43.40
N LEU A 409 21.55 26.10 -43.37
CA LEU A 409 22.26 26.78 -44.44
C LEU A 409 22.19 25.99 -45.75
N ALA A 410 22.41 24.66 -45.70
CA ALA A 410 22.29 23.80 -46.87
C ALA A 410 20.86 23.78 -47.46
N LYS A 411 19.83 23.83 -46.60
CA LYS A 411 18.43 23.93 -47.04
C LYS A 411 18.12 25.28 -47.69
N SER A 412 18.64 26.40 -47.15
CA SER A 412 18.47 27.70 -47.80
C SER A 412 19.19 27.77 -49.14
N THR A 413 20.40 27.22 -49.25
CA THR A 413 21.16 27.19 -50.51
C THR A 413 20.50 26.29 -51.56
N GLN A 414 19.87 25.17 -51.17
CA GLN A 414 19.07 24.38 -52.10
C GLN A 414 17.81 25.14 -52.56
N LEU A 415 17.13 25.88 -51.68
CA LEU A 415 15.98 26.70 -52.05
C LEU A 415 16.35 27.84 -53.01
N ASP A 416 17.53 28.45 -52.85
CA ASP A 416 18.04 29.51 -53.74
C ASP A 416 18.47 28.99 -55.14
N LEU A 417 18.89 27.73 -55.23
CA LEU A 417 19.22 27.07 -56.51
C LEU A 417 17.99 26.69 -57.35
N PHE A 418 16.80 26.61 -56.74
CA PHE A 418 15.54 26.28 -57.41
C PHE A 418 14.55 27.45 -57.51
N SER A 419 14.89 28.63 -56.99
CA SER A 419 14.10 29.86 -57.11
C SER A 419 14.62 30.82 -58.20
N GLY A 420 15.69 30.43 -58.90
CA GLY A 420 16.37 31.22 -59.92
C GLY A 420 15.93 30.99 -61.37
N ASP A 421 14.72 30.47 -61.61
CA ASP A 421 14.05 30.50 -62.92
C ASP A 421 12.55 30.71 -62.71
N ALA A 422 12.12 31.97 -62.73
CA ALA A 422 10.73 32.39 -62.93
C ALA A 422 10.71 33.61 -63.85
#